data_AF-A0A2J4R2H5-F1
#
_entry.id   AF-A0A2J4R2H5-F1
#
_cell.length_a   1.000
_cell.length_b   1.000
_cell.length_c   1.000
_cell.angle_alpha   90.00
_cell.angle_beta   90.00
_cell.angle_gamma   90.00
#
_symmetry.space_group_name_H-M   'P 1'
#
loop_
_entity.id
_entity.type
_entity.pdbx_description
1 polymer ?
#
loop_
_entity_poly.entity_id
_entity_poly.type
_entity_poly.pdbx_seq_one_letter_code
_entity_poly.pdbx_strand_id
1 'polypeptide(L)'
;MKGTEFPLRGTSLMVATIIGGGMFALPVAFVHVWFLKGLLVLSATGILMLITGLILVDITMRFPPGASFHTFTRALLGPAASVIIGVAFCFVLYLLTYAYISGAASILCDLLPPDTAGRSWLPIILLSLTTSLILWAGGRLPGYLLSGLIAAKFTLFLLLFAGAAEGVKALRLFDLAGSTPLHYY
;
A
#
# COMPACT_ATOMS: atom_id res chain seq x y z
N MET A 1 15.19 -17.76 29.25
CA MET A 1 14.35 -18.13 28.08
C MET A 1 13.00 -17.45 28.25
N LYS A 2 12.78 -16.30 27.59
CA LYS A 2 11.53 -15.54 27.67
C LYS A 2 11.39 -14.80 26.33
N GLY A 3 10.31 -15.07 25.57
CA GLY A 3 9.96 -14.28 24.39
C GLY A 3 9.67 -15.04 23.11
N THR A 4 8.75 -16.01 23.11
CA THR A 4 8.28 -16.70 21.90
C THR A 4 7.01 -16.09 21.28
N GLU A 5 6.41 -15.06 21.91
CA GLU A 5 5.13 -14.45 21.46
C GLU A 5 5.32 -13.17 20.62
N PHE A 6 6.55 -12.65 20.50
CA PHE A 6 6.82 -11.33 19.92
C PHE A 6 7.16 -11.26 18.42
N PRO A 7 7.76 -12.27 17.75
CA PRO A 7 8.19 -12.10 16.35
C PRO A 7 7.00 -12.06 15.36
N LEU A 8 5.88 -12.71 15.68
CA LEU A 8 4.71 -12.77 14.81
C LEU A 8 3.96 -11.43 14.72
N ARG A 9 3.94 -10.66 15.81
CA ARG A 9 3.25 -9.35 15.85
C ARG A 9 3.91 -8.33 14.91
N GLY A 10 5.25 -8.29 14.88
CA GLY A 10 5.98 -7.39 14.00
C GLY A 10 5.80 -7.75 12.51
N THR A 11 5.91 -9.03 12.18
CA THR A 11 5.74 -9.51 10.80
C THR A 11 4.31 -9.32 10.30
N SER A 12 3.31 -9.59 11.14
CA SER A 12 1.90 -9.36 10.80
C SER A 12 1.62 -7.88 10.51
N LEU A 13 2.20 -6.97 11.30
CA LEU A 13 2.09 -5.52 11.06
C LEU A 13 2.74 -5.12 9.72
N MET A 14 3.94 -5.63 9.44
CA MET A 14 4.63 -5.39 8.18
C MET A 14 3.81 -5.88 6.98
N VAL A 15 3.33 -7.12 6.99
CA VAL A 15 2.48 -7.69 5.93
C VAL A 15 1.25 -6.81 5.69
N ALA A 16 0.65 -6.33 6.76
CA ALA A 16 -0.54 -5.52 6.68
C ALA A 16 -0.31 -4.09 6.14
N THR A 17 0.88 -3.52 6.37
CA THR A 17 1.27 -2.24 5.74
C THR A 17 1.67 -2.40 4.27
N ILE A 18 2.25 -3.55 3.90
CA ILE A 18 2.59 -3.88 2.51
C ILE A 18 1.32 -4.07 1.69
N ILE A 19 0.32 -4.78 2.24
CA ILE A 19 -1.01 -4.92 1.63
C ILE A 19 -1.76 -3.60 1.83
N GLY A 20 -1.37 -2.56 1.09
CA GLY A 20 -1.88 -1.19 1.14
C GLY A 20 -3.25 -1.01 0.48
N GLY A 21 -3.91 0.14 0.69
CA GLY A 21 -5.27 0.38 0.17
C GLY A 21 -5.34 0.34 -1.35
N GLY A 22 -4.27 0.80 -2.01
CA GLY A 22 -4.14 0.79 -3.46
C GLY A 22 -4.00 -0.62 -4.07
N MET A 23 -3.50 -1.62 -3.34
CA MET A 23 -3.31 -2.97 -3.89
C MET A 23 -4.64 -3.67 -4.24
N PHE A 24 -5.74 -3.30 -3.58
CA PHE A 24 -7.07 -3.85 -3.89
C PHE A 24 -7.81 -3.04 -4.97
N ALA A 25 -7.51 -1.76 -5.13
CA ALA A 25 -8.13 -0.90 -6.12
C ALA A 25 -7.53 -1.06 -7.52
N LEU A 26 -6.22 -1.32 -7.61
CA LEU A 26 -5.52 -1.42 -8.90
C LEU A 26 -6.06 -2.56 -9.80
N PRO A 27 -6.28 -3.80 -9.32
CA PRO A 27 -6.82 -4.87 -10.17
C PRO A 27 -8.22 -4.56 -10.71
N VAL A 28 -9.05 -3.86 -9.93
CA VAL A 28 -10.40 -3.43 -10.35
C VAL A 28 -10.31 -2.38 -11.46
N ALA A 29 -9.34 -1.45 -11.39
CA ALA A 29 -9.11 -0.47 -12.44
C ALA A 29 -8.64 -1.11 -13.76
N PHE A 30 -7.93 -2.24 -13.69
CA PHE A 30 -7.44 -2.99 -14.86
C PHE A 30 -8.47 -3.91 -15.53
N VAL A 31 -9.72 -3.98 -15.06
CA VAL A 31 -10.80 -4.76 -15.72
C VAL A 31 -11.01 -4.35 -17.19
N HIS A 32 -10.61 -3.13 -17.57
CA HIS A 32 -10.71 -2.60 -18.93
C HIS A 32 -9.48 -2.87 -19.82
N VAL A 33 -8.40 -3.43 -19.27
CA VAL A 33 -7.18 -3.76 -20.01
C VAL A 33 -7.06 -5.27 -20.08
N TRP A 34 -7.14 -5.83 -21.29
CA TRP A 34 -6.75 -7.21 -21.67
C TRP A 34 -6.37 -8.08 -20.47
N PHE A 35 -7.37 -8.67 -19.80
CA PHE A 35 -7.25 -9.34 -18.49
C PHE A 35 -6.02 -10.25 -18.38
N LEU A 36 -5.75 -11.02 -19.44
CA LEU A 36 -4.62 -11.94 -19.50
C LEU A 36 -3.25 -11.24 -19.53
N LYS A 37 -3.14 -10.09 -20.21
CA LYS A 37 -1.90 -9.27 -20.23
C LYS A 37 -1.66 -8.62 -18.87
N GLY A 38 -2.72 -8.12 -18.23
CA GLY A 38 -2.66 -7.58 -16.87
C GLY A 38 -2.20 -8.62 -15.85
N LEU A 39 -2.77 -9.83 -15.93
CA LEU A 39 -2.38 -10.96 -15.08
C LEU A 39 -0.91 -11.35 -15.25
N LEU A 40 -0.40 -11.38 -16.48
CA LEU A 40 0.99 -11.71 -16.76
C LEU A 40 1.95 -10.65 -16.19
N VAL A 41 1.66 -9.36 -16.40
CA VAL A 41 2.47 -8.25 -15.85
C VAL A 41 2.45 -8.24 -14.32
N LEU A 42 1.28 -8.49 -13.72
CA LEU A 42 1.13 -8.57 -12.26
C LEU A 42 1.94 -9.74 -11.67
N SER A 43 1.87 -10.91 -12.31
CA SER A 43 2.65 -12.09 -11.91
C SER A 43 4.16 -11.84 -12.03
N ALA A 44 4.61 -11.29 -13.16
CA ALA A 44 6.01 -10.96 -13.39
C ALA A 44 6.54 -9.95 -12.36
N THR A 45 5.79 -8.89 -12.07
CA THR A 45 6.15 -7.88 -11.06
C THR A 45 6.15 -8.47 -9.65
N GLY A 46 5.19 -9.33 -9.33
CA GLY A 46 5.11 -10.03 -8.05
C GLY A 46 6.33 -10.94 -7.81
N ILE A 47 6.75 -11.69 -8.83
CA ILE A 47 7.96 -12.52 -8.77
C ILE A 47 9.21 -11.65 -8.58
N LEU A 48 9.33 -10.54 -9.32
CA LEU A 48 10.46 -9.63 -9.19
C LEU A 48 10.56 -9.02 -7.78
N MET A 49 9.42 -8.59 -7.22
CA MET A 49 9.34 -8.12 -5.83
C MET A 49 9.74 -9.21 -4.83
N LEU A 50 9.31 -10.46 -5.04
CA LEU A 50 9.66 -11.58 -4.18
C LEU A 50 11.16 -11.87 -4.22
N ILE A 51 11.78 -11.91 -5.40
CA ILE A 51 13.23 -12.07 -5.56
C ILE A 51 13.99 -10.96 -4.84
N THR A 52 13.55 -9.70 -5.03
CA THR A 52 14.16 -8.53 -4.38
C THR A 52 14.07 -8.63 -2.85
N GLY A 53 12.91 -9.03 -2.33
CA GLY A 53 12.72 -9.27 -0.90
C GLY A 53 13.62 -10.36 -0.35
N LEU A 54 13.81 -11.45 -1.09
CA LEU A 54 14.68 -12.55 -0.68
C LEU A 54 16.16 -12.13 -0.63
N ILE A 55 16.62 -11.38 -1.62
CA ILE A 55 17.98 -10.80 -1.63
C ILE A 55 18.17 -9.87 -0.43
N LEU A 56 17.16 -9.04 -0.10
CA LEU A 56 17.25 -8.14 1.04
C LEU A 56 17.34 -8.88 2.38
N VAL A 57 16.62 -10.00 2.52
CA VAL A 57 16.70 -10.86 3.69
C VAL A 57 18.08 -11.51 3.81
N ASP A 58 18.65 -12.03 2.71
CA ASP A 58 20.00 -12.60 2.70
C ASP A 58 21.05 -11.58 3.13
N ILE A 59 20.98 -10.36 2.60
CA ILE A 59 21.89 -9.26 2.99
C ILE A 59 21.71 -8.96 4.49
N THR A 60 20.47 -8.80 4.97
CA THR A 60 20.20 -8.45 6.37
C THR A 60 20.75 -9.49 7.34
N MET A 61 20.70 -10.78 7.00
CA MET A 61 21.26 -11.85 7.84
C MET A 61 22.79 -11.85 7.92
N ARG A 62 23.49 -11.29 6.94
CA ARG A 62 24.97 -11.22 6.91
C ARG A 62 25.54 -10.11 7.79
N PHE A 63 24.70 -9.20 8.29
CA PHE A 63 25.12 -8.08 9.11
C PHE A 63 24.67 -8.23 10.57
N PRO A 64 25.34 -7.55 11.53
CA PRO A 64 24.96 -7.59 12.93
C PRO A 64 23.51 -7.09 13.14
N PRO A 65 22.78 -7.70 14.09
CA PRO A 65 21.39 -7.33 14.38
C PRO A 65 21.29 -5.87 14.84
N GLY A 66 20.38 -5.11 14.22
CA GLY A 66 20.15 -3.68 14.51
C GLY A 66 20.86 -2.71 13.56
N ALA A 67 21.60 -3.21 12.57
CA ALA A 67 22.16 -2.35 11.55
C ALA A 67 21.07 -1.78 10.62
N SER A 68 21.13 -0.47 10.40
CA SER A 68 20.14 0.27 9.61
C SER A 68 20.33 0.03 8.11
N PHE A 69 19.29 0.27 7.31
CA PHE A 69 19.37 0.16 5.85
C PHE A 69 20.50 1.03 5.27
N HIS A 70 20.71 2.22 5.85
CA HIS A 70 21.81 3.13 5.51
C HIS A 70 23.20 2.49 5.78
N THR A 71 23.31 1.64 6.81
CA THR A 71 24.54 0.90 7.14
C THR A 71 24.85 -0.17 6.09
N PHE A 72 23.85 -0.92 5.61
CA PHE A 72 24.04 -1.95 4.57
C PHE A 72 24.37 -1.34 3.21
N THR A 73 23.66 -0.28 2.83
CA THR A 73 23.91 0.41 1.55
C THR A 73 25.28 1.08 1.55
N ARG A 74 25.72 1.64 2.67
CA ARG A 74 27.06 2.23 2.80
C ARG A 74 28.16 1.17 2.74
N ALA A 75 27.93 0.00 3.33
CA ALA A 75 28.90 -1.11 3.32
C ALA A 75 29.01 -1.80 1.95
N LEU A 76 27.90 -1.97 1.21
CA LEU A 76 27.91 -2.64 -0.09
C LEU A 76 28.25 -1.72 -1.27
N LEU A 77 27.72 -0.48 -1.29
CA LEU A 77 27.81 0.42 -2.45
C LEU A 77 28.70 1.65 -2.21
N GLY A 78 29.16 1.87 -0.97
CA GLY A 78 30.00 3.01 -0.59
C GLY A 78 29.22 4.24 -0.09
N PRO A 79 29.93 5.26 0.42
CA PRO A 79 29.32 6.39 1.15
C PRO A 79 28.49 7.31 0.26
N ALA A 80 28.92 7.60 -0.97
CA ALA A 80 28.18 8.47 -1.89
C ALA A 80 26.86 7.82 -2.36
N ALA A 81 26.89 6.53 -2.69
CA ALA A 81 25.71 5.78 -3.13
C ALA A 81 24.68 5.62 -2.00
N SER A 82 25.12 5.44 -0.75
CA SER A 82 24.23 5.36 0.41
C SER A 82 23.40 6.64 0.62
N VAL A 83 24.00 7.82 0.41
CA VAL A 83 23.28 9.10 0.49
C VAL A 83 22.20 9.18 -0.59
N ILE A 84 22.54 8.86 -1.84
CA ILE A 84 21.58 8.89 -2.95
C ILE A 84 20.39 7.97 -2.68
N ILE A 85 20.64 6.75 -2.20
CA ILE A 85 19.58 5.78 -1.86
C ILE A 85 18.75 6.28 -0.68
N GLY A 86 19.37 6.88 0.33
CA GLY A 86 18.68 7.49 1.46
C GLY A 86 17.74 8.62 1.03
N VAL A 87 18.21 9.51 0.14
CA VAL A 87 17.38 10.59 -0.42
C VAL A 87 16.23 10.01 -1.27
N ALA A 88 16.50 9.00 -2.11
CA ALA A 88 15.47 8.35 -2.89
C ALA A 88 14.39 7.70 -2.00
N PHE A 89 14.80 7.05 -0.91
CA PHE A 89 13.86 6.48 0.06
C PHE A 89 13.02 7.54 0.76
N CYS A 90 13.63 8.65 1.16
CA CYS A 90 12.93 9.80 1.73
C CYS A 90 11.90 10.40 0.74
N PHE A 91 12.29 10.52 -0.52
CA PHE A 91 11.41 11.01 -1.58
C PHE A 91 10.20 10.10 -1.80
N VAL A 92 10.41 8.78 -1.85
CA VAL A 92 9.33 7.79 -1.97
C VAL A 92 8.40 7.84 -0.75
N LEU A 93 8.95 7.91 0.46
CA LEU A 93 8.14 8.04 1.68
C LEU A 93 7.31 9.33 1.70
N TYR A 94 7.88 10.44 1.21
CA TYR A 94 7.16 11.69 1.06
C TYR A 94 5.99 11.55 0.10
N LEU A 95 6.23 11.02 -1.11
CA LEU A 95 5.17 10.79 -2.10
C LEU A 95 4.09 9.85 -1.58
N LEU A 96 4.48 8.80 -0.85
CA LEU A 96 3.53 7.85 -0.27
C LEU A 96 2.64 8.54 0.77
N THR A 97 3.25 9.31 1.68
CA THR A 97 2.52 10.08 2.69
C THR A 97 1.57 11.08 2.04
N TYR A 98 2.04 11.80 1.03
CA TYR A 98 1.23 12.74 0.26
C TYR A 98 0.04 12.04 -0.42
N ALA A 99 0.27 10.91 -1.09
CA ALA A 99 -0.80 10.16 -1.76
C ALA A 99 -1.87 9.67 -0.77
N TYR A 100 -1.47 9.20 0.42
CA TYR A 100 -2.41 8.78 1.45
C TYR A 100 -3.20 9.95 2.05
N ILE A 101 -2.55 11.07 2.37
CA ILE A 101 -3.23 12.27 2.88
C ILE A 101 -4.17 12.84 1.83
N SER A 102 -3.72 12.93 0.57
CA SER A 102 -4.53 13.44 -0.54
C SER A 102 -5.74 12.55 -0.82
N GLY A 103 -5.57 11.23 -0.85
CA GLY A 103 -6.67 10.30 -1.09
C GLY A 103 -7.68 10.24 0.07
N ALA A 104 -7.22 10.39 1.31
CA ALA A 104 -8.12 10.49 2.45
C ALA A 104 -8.83 11.86 2.51
N ALA A 105 -8.17 12.94 2.10
CA ALA A 105 -8.78 14.26 2.02
C ALA A 105 -9.90 14.31 0.98
N SER A 106 -9.77 13.62 -0.17
CA SER A 106 -10.86 13.56 -1.16
C SER A 106 -12.09 12.83 -0.63
N ILE A 107 -11.91 11.71 0.07
CA ILE A 107 -13.03 10.99 0.71
C ILE A 107 -13.69 11.86 1.79
N LEU A 108 -12.89 12.60 2.55
CA LEU A 108 -13.39 13.52 3.57
C LEU A 108 -14.17 14.69 2.95
N CYS A 109 -13.72 15.25 1.81
CA CYS A 109 -14.48 16.26 1.05
C CYS A 109 -15.89 15.77 0.70
N ASP A 110 -16.01 14.52 0.23
CA ASP A 110 -17.31 13.95 -0.19
C ASP A 110 -18.27 13.73 1.00
N LEU A 111 -17.73 13.60 2.21
CA LEU A 111 -18.51 13.43 3.45
C LEU A 111 -18.90 14.77 4.10
N LEU A 112 -18.27 15.89 3.71
CA LEU A 112 -18.56 17.20 4.28
C LEU A 112 -19.81 17.84 3.65
N PRO A 113 -20.58 18.63 4.41
CA PRO A 113 -21.73 19.35 3.86
C PRO A 113 -21.32 20.29 2.72
N PRO A 114 -22.16 20.44 1.68
CA PRO A 114 -21.86 21.26 0.50
C PRO A 114 -21.55 22.74 0.84
N ASP A 115 -22.05 23.25 1.96
CA ASP A 115 -21.75 24.62 2.44
C ASP A 115 -20.27 24.84 2.81
N THR A 116 -19.52 23.76 3.03
CA THR A 116 -18.07 23.80 3.31
C THR A 116 -17.20 23.42 2.10
N ALA A 117 -17.83 23.06 0.97
CA ALA A 117 -17.15 22.57 -0.24
C ALA A 117 -16.24 23.61 -0.94
N GLY A 118 -16.42 24.90 -0.63
CA GLY A 118 -15.54 25.98 -1.12
C GLY A 118 -14.14 26.01 -0.47
N ARG A 119 -13.86 25.14 0.52
CA ARG A 119 -12.63 25.16 1.31
C ARG A 119 -11.78 23.89 1.15
N SER A 120 -11.28 23.64 -0.06
CA SER A 120 -10.49 22.44 -0.39
C SER A 120 -9.23 22.21 0.46
N TRP A 121 -8.71 23.24 1.13
CA TRP A 121 -7.55 23.12 2.03
C TRP A 121 -7.89 22.63 3.45
N LEU A 122 -9.15 22.78 3.86
CA LEU A 122 -9.62 22.45 5.20
C LEU A 122 -9.51 20.95 5.54
N PRO A 123 -9.94 20.00 4.69
CA PRO A 123 -9.81 18.57 4.98
C PRO A 123 -8.36 18.11 5.05
N ILE A 124 -7.46 18.69 4.25
CA ILE A 124 -6.03 18.37 4.26
C ILE A 124 -5.40 18.77 5.61
N ILE A 125 -5.68 19.99 6.08
CA ILE A 125 -5.17 20.47 7.38
C ILE A 125 -5.75 19.64 8.52
N LEU A 126 -7.06 19.37 8.50
CA LEU A 126 -7.74 18.65 9.57
C LEU A 126 -7.22 17.21 9.67
N LEU A 127 -7.02 16.55 8.53
CA LEU A 127 -6.45 15.21 8.46
C LEU A 127 -4.97 15.19 8.88
N SER A 128 -4.17 16.16 8.42
CA SER A 128 -2.75 16.26 8.79
C SER A 128 -2.59 16.51 10.29
N LEU A 129 -3.36 17.44 10.87
CA LEU A 129 -3.35 17.73 12.31
C LEU A 129 -3.77 16.51 13.14
N THR A 130 -4.83 15.82 12.72
CA THR A 130 -5.31 14.60 13.39
C THR A 130 -4.24 13.51 13.36
N THR A 131 -3.61 13.29 12.20
CA THR A 131 -2.57 12.27 12.05
C THR A 131 -1.33 12.63 12.88
N SER A 132 -0.90 13.90 12.86
CA SER A 132 0.20 14.39 13.68
C SER A 132 -0.08 14.27 15.18
N LEU A 133 -1.31 14.53 15.63
CA LEU A 133 -1.70 14.38 17.03
C LEU A 133 -1.68 12.90 17.47
N ILE A 134 -2.15 11.99 16.62
CA ILE A 134 -2.11 10.54 16.86
C ILE A 134 -0.65 10.06 16.97
N LEU A 135 0.24 10.55 16.09
CA LEU A 135 1.66 10.22 16.13
C LEU A 135 2.34 10.80 17.37
N TRP A 136 2.00 12.04 17.75
CA TRP A 136 2.55 12.71 18.93
C TRP A 136 2.13 12.03 20.24
N ALA A 137 0.92 11.45 20.30
CA ALA A 137 0.47 10.66 21.44
C ALA A 137 1.29 9.38 21.67
N GLY A 138 2.19 9.01 20.75
CA GLY A 138 3.56 8.54 21.03
C GLY A 138 3.80 7.28 21.87
N GLY A 139 2.76 6.56 22.26
CA GLY A 139 2.85 5.36 23.11
C GLY A 139 2.45 4.09 22.37
N ARG A 140 1.34 3.48 22.79
CA ARG A 140 0.80 2.25 22.19
C ARG A 140 -0.38 2.48 21.23
N LEU A 141 -0.87 3.72 21.18
CA LEU A 141 -2.11 4.12 20.49
C LEU A 141 -2.05 3.86 18.98
N PRO A 142 -0.99 4.26 18.24
CA PRO A 142 -0.90 3.98 16.82
C PRO A 142 -0.88 2.47 16.50
N GLY A 143 -0.25 1.68 17.36
CA GLY A 143 -0.17 0.22 17.20
C GLY A 143 -1.54 -0.45 17.29
N TYR A 144 -2.37 -0.06 18.27
CA TYR A 144 -3.73 -0.61 18.41
C TYR A 144 -4.66 -0.13 17.30
N LEU A 145 -4.61 1.17 16.95
CA LEU A 145 -5.38 1.72 15.83
C LEU A 145 -5.05 1.00 14.53
N LEU A 146 -3.76 0.90 14.19
CA LEU A 146 -3.32 0.25 12.97
C LEU A 146 -3.77 -1.22 12.94
N SER A 147 -3.60 -1.96 14.03
CA SER A 147 -4.08 -3.35 14.13
C SER A 147 -5.59 -3.49 13.89
N GLY A 148 -6.40 -2.57 14.43
CA GLY A 148 -7.85 -2.57 14.21
C GLY A 148 -8.22 -2.24 12.76
N LEU A 149 -7.57 -1.24 12.17
CA LEU A 149 -7.78 -0.83 10.77
C LEU A 149 -7.41 -1.96 9.79
N ILE A 150 -6.36 -2.71 10.09
CA ILE A 150 -5.94 -3.87 9.31
C ILE A 150 -7.03 -4.94 9.30
N ALA A 151 -7.57 -5.28 10.48
CA ALA A 151 -8.64 -6.27 10.59
C ALA A 151 -9.88 -5.83 9.79
N ALA A 152 -10.31 -4.57 9.97
CA ALA A 152 -11.44 -4.00 9.25
C ALA A 152 -11.26 -4.07 7.72
N LYS A 153 -10.06 -3.74 7.24
CA LYS A 153 -9.74 -3.77 5.81
C LYS A 153 -9.82 -5.16 5.21
N PHE A 154 -9.30 -6.18 5.90
CA PHE A 154 -9.40 -7.58 5.44
C PHE A 154 -10.85 -8.07 5.43
N THR A 155 -11.63 -7.76 6.47
CA THR A 155 -13.05 -8.14 6.54
C THR A 155 -13.84 -7.51 5.41
N LEU A 156 -13.66 -6.20 5.17
CA LEU A 156 -14.38 -5.47 4.12
C LEU A 156 -13.99 -5.98 2.73
N PHE A 157 -12.71 -6.28 2.52
CA PHE A 157 -12.23 -6.89 1.27
C PHE A 157 -12.90 -8.23 0.98
N LEU A 158 -12.93 -9.15 1.94
CA LEU A 158 -13.56 -10.47 1.75
C LEU A 158 -15.05 -10.35 1.48
N LEU A 159 -15.74 -9.42 2.17
CA LEU A 159 -17.15 -9.16 1.96
C LEU A 159 -17.43 -8.63 0.55
N LEU A 160 -16.61 -7.68 0.07
CA LEU A 160 -16.72 -7.14 -1.29
C LEU A 160 -16.45 -8.20 -2.36
N PHE A 161 -15.44 -9.06 -2.17
CA PHE A 161 -15.16 -10.17 -3.10
C PHE A 161 -16.24 -11.24 -3.09
N ALA A 162 -16.80 -11.57 -1.92
CA ALA A 162 -17.91 -12.49 -1.80
C ALA A 162 -19.15 -11.97 -2.56
N GLY A 163 -19.48 -10.69 -2.41
CA GLY A 163 -20.58 -10.05 -3.16
C GLY A 163 -20.29 -9.92 -4.67
N ALA A 164 -19.05 -9.67 -5.07
CA ALA A 164 -18.67 -9.57 -6.48
C ALA A 164 -18.66 -10.92 -7.21
N ALA A 165 -18.37 -12.02 -6.49
CA ALA A 165 -18.32 -13.36 -7.06
C ALA A 165 -19.68 -13.84 -7.61
N GLU A 166 -20.80 -13.35 -7.07
CA GLU A 166 -22.15 -13.67 -7.54
C GLU A 166 -22.48 -13.04 -8.91
N GLY A 167 -21.70 -12.03 -9.36
CA GLY A 167 -21.92 -11.30 -10.61
C GLY A 167 -21.05 -11.70 -11.82
N VAL A 168 -20.15 -12.68 -11.68
CA VAL A 168 -19.13 -12.95 -12.73
C VAL A 168 -19.68 -13.83 -13.86
N LYS A 169 -20.02 -13.22 -15.00
CA LYS A 169 -20.23 -13.95 -16.27
C LYS A 169 -18.89 -14.32 -16.89
N ALA A 170 -18.52 -15.60 -16.81
CA ALA A 170 -17.28 -16.17 -17.39
C ALA A 170 -17.08 -15.86 -18.89
N LEU A 171 -18.16 -15.59 -19.63
CA LEU A 171 -18.13 -15.29 -21.07
C LEU A 171 -17.50 -13.92 -21.44
N ARG A 172 -17.42 -12.96 -20.50
CA ARG A 172 -16.77 -11.64 -20.73
C ARG A 172 -15.28 -11.62 -20.38
N LEU A 173 -14.77 -12.62 -19.67
CA LEU A 173 -13.37 -12.72 -19.25
C LEU A 173 -12.44 -13.22 -20.37
N PHE A 174 -12.97 -14.04 -21.28
CA PHE A 174 -12.26 -14.58 -22.43
C PHE A 174 -12.69 -13.87 -23.71
N ASP A 175 -12.46 -12.56 -23.82
CA ASP A 175 -12.83 -11.78 -25.01
C ASP A 175 -12.10 -12.28 -26.29
N LEU A 176 -12.66 -13.35 -26.84
CA LEU A 176 -12.57 -13.90 -28.19
C LEU A 176 -13.77 -13.40 -29.02
N ALA A 177 -14.62 -12.53 -28.46
CA ALA A 177 -15.78 -11.97 -29.14
C ALA A 177 -15.36 -10.73 -29.94
N GLY A 178 -14.67 -11.01 -31.05
CA GLY A 178 -14.72 -10.26 -32.30
C GLY A 178 -14.84 -8.74 -32.20
N SER A 179 -13.73 -8.08 -32.53
CA SER A 179 -13.69 -6.79 -33.24
C SER A 179 -15.03 -6.36 -33.86
N THR A 180 -15.75 -5.44 -33.22
CA THR A 180 -16.71 -4.55 -33.90
C THR A 180 -16.75 -3.18 -33.20
N PRO A 181 -16.91 -2.10 -33.97
CA PRO A 181 -16.23 -0.83 -33.74
C PRO A 181 -16.98 0.13 -32.81
N LEU A 182 -16.22 1.12 -32.34
CA LEU A 182 -16.63 2.33 -31.63
C LEU A 182 -18.05 2.81 -31.99
N HIS A 183 -18.94 2.82 -31.01
CA HIS A 183 -20.05 3.76 -30.98
C HIS A 183 -20.07 4.46 -29.62
N TYR A 184 -19.67 5.73 -29.65
CA TYR A 184 -19.83 6.70 -28.57
C TYR A 184 -21.31 6.81 -28.20
N TYR A 185 -21.62 6.71 -26.91
CA TYR A 185 -22.53 7.60 -26.16
C TYR A 185 -22.14 7.55 -24.68
#